data_AF-A0A1H8YAJ9-F1
#
_entry.id   AF-A0A1H8YAJ9-F1
#
_cell.length_a   1.000
_cell.length_b   1.000
_cell.length_c   1.000
_cell.angle_alpha   90.00
_cell.angle_beta   90.00
_cell.angle_gamma   90.00
#
_symmetry.space_group_name_H-M   'P 1'
#
loop_
_entity.id
_entity.type
_entity.pdbx_description
1 polymer ?
#
loop_
_entity_poly.entity_id
_entity_poly.type
_entity_poly.pdbx_seq_one_letter_code
_entity_poly.pdbx_strand_id
1 'polypeptide(L)'
;MSSARGELAALAVDRLAGRAVYSGDLVDAGGRALVEGVDSPSLPELAGLGRDDADAPDVFARVVHELGIELPADATAARWQLLGESLGAMVRGEATPAKSSGPVVEFDRLLGYPGVLRELVRWFAMLDAWIPTDVTPVSFCEQQILEQARLVLAGPWPPVTR
;
A
#
# COMPACT_ATOMS: atom_id res chain seq x y z
N MET A 1 -12.48 5.69 -12.09
CA MET A 1 -12.69 4.25 -11.88
C MET A 1 -11.35 3.57 -12.13
N SER A 2 -10.80 2.85 -11.15
CA SER A 2 -9.59 2.05 -11.39
C SER A 2 -9.95 0.94 -12.37
N SER A 3 -9.14 0.72 -13.40
CA SER A 3 -9.30 -0.45 -14.29
C SER A 3 -9.06 -1.74 -13.51
N ALA A 4 -9.77 -2.83 -13.80
CA ALA A 4 -9.58 -4.09 -13.10
C ALA A 4 -8.13 -4.62 -13.19
N ARG A 5 -7.43 -4.38 -14.31
CA ARG A 5 -5.98 -4.66 -14.42
C ARG A 5 -5.15 -3.91 -13.38
N GLY A 6 -5.48 -2.64 -13.14
CA GLY A 6 -4.82 -1.80 -12.13
C GLY A 6 -5.08 -2.30 -10.71
N GLU A 7 -6.27 -2.83 -10.45
CA GLU A 7 -6.59 -3.46 -9.17
C GLU A 7 -5.83 -4.78 -8.95
N LEU A 8 -5.74 -5.63 -9.98
CA LEU A 8 -4.89 -6.83 -9.93
C LEU A 8 -3.42 -6.45 -9.67
N ALA A 9 -2.92 -5.39 -10.32
CA ALA A 9 -1.56 -4.91 -10.08
C ALA A 9 -1.37 -4.40 -8.64
N ALA A 10 -2.32 -3.62 -8.11
CA ALA A 10 -2.27 -3.14 -6.73
C ALA A 10 -2.24 -4.29 -5.71
N LEU A 11 -3.10 -5.30 -5.88
CA LEU A 11 -3.13 -6.48 -5.02
C LEU A 11 -1.83 -7.29 -5.11
N ALA A 12 -1.23 -7.38 -6.30
CA ALA A 12 0.04 -8.07 -6.48
C ALA A 12 1.19 -7.34 -5.77
N VAL A 13 1.22 -6.00 -5.83
CA VAL A 13 2.19 -5.17 -5.10
C VAL A 13 1.98 -5.27 -3.58
N ASP A 14 0.73 -5.22 -3.11
CA ASP A 14 0.40 -5.37 -1.68
C ASP A 14 0.86 -6.74 -1.15
N ARG A 15 0.62 -7.83 -1.90
CA ARG A 15 1.11 -9.17 -1.55
C ARG A 15 2.62 -9.24 -1.52
N LEU A 16 3.30 -8.69 -2.53
CA LEU A 16 4.76 -8.67 -2.59
C LEU A 16 5.37 -7.90 -1.42
N ALA A 17 4.72 -6.80 -1.00
CA ALA A 17 5.14 -6.03 0.17
C ALA A 17 4.95 -6.78 1.50
N GLY A 18 4.19 -7.87 1.51
CA GLY A 18 3.89 -8.69 2.68
C GLY A 18 2.67 -8.20 3.47
N ARG A 19 1.77 -7.43 2.85
CA ARG A 19 0.49 -7.04 3.46
C ARG A 19 -0.48 -8.21 3.44
N ALA A 20 -1.42 -8.19 4.38
CA ALA A 20 -2.51 -9.15 4.40
C ALA A 20 -3.45 -8.89 3.22
N VAL A 21 -3.48 -9.80 2.25
CA VAL A 21 -4.43 -9.84 1.14
C VAL A 21 -5.12 -11.19 1.19
N TYR A 22 -6.44 -11.19 1.41
CA TYR A 22 -7.21 -12.42 1.61
C TYR A 22 -7.57 -13.03 0.26
N SER A 23 -7.79 -14.36 0.22
CA SER A 23 -8.23 -15.06 -0.99
C SER A 23 -9.47 -14.41 -1.61
N GLY A 24 -10.41 -13.96 -0.77
CA GLY A 24 -11.63 -13.29 -1.23
C GLY A 24 -11.37 -12.00 -2.01
N ASP A 25 -10.34 -11.23 -1.64
CA ASP A 25 -9.98 -10.00 -2.37
C ASP A 25 -9.47 -10.33 -3.78
N LEU A 26 -8.71 -11.42 -3.90
CA LEU A 26 -8.18 -11.91 -5.18
C LEU A 26 -9.30 -12.42 -6.10
N VAL A 27 -10.23 -13.19 -5.54
CA VAL A 27 -11.40 -13.71 -6.26
C VAL A 27 -12.31 -12.56 -6.72
N ASP A 28 -12.62 -11.60 -5.84
CA ASP A 28 -13.47 -10.46 -6.16
C ASP A 28 -12.83 -9.55 -7.23
N ALA A 29 -11.49 -9.39 -7.21
CA ALA A 29 -10.76 -8.68 -8.27
C ALA A 29 -10.73 -9.48 -9.59
N GLY A 30 -10.54 -10.80 -9.52
CA GLY A 30 -10.59 -11.70 -10.68
C GLY A 30 -11.95 -11.66 -11.38
N GLY A 31 -13.05 -11.70 -10.62
CA GLY A 31 -14.40 -11.57 -11.15
C GLY A 31 -14.65 -10.23 -11.85
N ARG A 32 -14.18 -9.12 -11.28
CA ARG A 32 -14.26 -7.80 -11.92
C ARG A 32 -13.45 -7.73 -13.21
N ALA A 33 -12.22 -8.25 -13.20
CA ALA A 33 -11.39 -8.32 -14.39
C ALA A 33 -12.02 -9.17 -15.51
N LEU A 34 -12.69 -10.26 -15.14
CA LEU A 34 -13.41 -11.10 -16.10
C LEU A 34 -14.59 -10.35 -16.73
N VAL A 35 -15.37 -9.60 -15.93
CA VAL A 35 -16.48 -8.76 -16.41
C VAL A 35 -15.99 -7.64 -17.32
N GLU A 36 -14.81 -7.07 -17.04
CA GLU A 36 -14.17 -6.06 -17.88
C GLU A 36 -13.49 -6.63 -19.14
N GLY A 37 -13.50 -7.95 -19.33
CA GLY A 37 -12.93 -8.60 -20.52
C GLY A 37 -11.41 -8.63 -20.55
N VAL A 38 -10.76 -8.65 -19.39
CA VAL A 38 -9.30 -8.81 -19.28
C VAL A 38 -8.90 -10.19 -19.80
N ASP A 39 -7.94 -10.24 -20.73
CA ASP A 39 -7.51 -11.47 -21.39
C ASP A 39 -6.38 -12.17 -20.60
N SER A 40 -6.75 -13.22 -19.86
CA SER A 40 -5.81 -14.11 -19.15
C SER A 40 -6.40 -15.52 -19.04
N PRO A 41 -5.67 -16.56 -19.48
CA PRO A 41 -6.13 -17.95 -19.41
C PRO A 41 -6.55 -18.43 -18.00
N SER A 42 -5.84 -18.00 -16.95
CA SER A 42 -6.11 -18.40 -15.57
C SER A 42 -7.20 -17.53 -14.89
N LEU A 43 -7.67 -16.47 -15.54
CA LEU A 43 -8.63 -15.54 -14.93
C LEU A 43 -10.03 -16.15 -14.66
N PRO A 44 -10.63 -16.95 -15.57
CA PRO A 44 -11.89 -17.63 -15.28
C PRO A 44 -11.76 -18.63 -14.11
N GLU A 45 -10.60 -19.26 -13.96
CA GLU A 45 -10.31 -20.14 -12.83
C GLU A 45 -10.32 -19.33 -11.52
N LEU A 46 -9.56 -18.23 -11.46
CA LEU A 46 -9.51 -17.35 -10.29
C LEU A 46 -10.90 -16.83 -9.90
N ALA A 47 -11.69 -16.39 -10.87
CA ALA A 47 -13.05 -15.88 -10.64
C ALA A 47 -14.04 -16.96 -10.20
N GLY A 48 -13.74 -18.24 -10.48
CA GLY A 48 -14.57 -19.39 -10.12
C GLY A 48 -14.29 -19.99 -8.75
N LEU A 49 -13.21 -19.56 -8.06
CA LEU A 49 -12.84 -20.08 -6.75
C LEU A 49 -13.78 -19.60 -5.64
N GLY A 50 -13.83 -20.36 -4.55
CA GLY A 50 -14.43 -19.90 -3.30
C GLY A 50 -13.62 -18.74 -2.69
N ARG A 51 -14.28 -17.85 -1.96
CA ARG A 51 -13.62 -16.70 -1.31
C ARG A 51 -12.57 -17.11 -0.26
N ASP A 52 -12.66 -18.31 0.27
CA ASP A 52 -11.73 -18.87 1.26
C ASP A 52 -10.82 -19.95 0.65
N ASP A 53 -10.78 -20.05 -0.68
CA ASP A 53 -10.01 -21.08 -1.37
C ASP A 53 -8.50 -20.87 -1.15
N ALA A 54 -7.81 -21.94 -0.77
CA ALA A 54 -6.39 -21.92 -0.49
C ALA A 54 -5.55 -21.79 -1.76
N ASP A 55 -6.12 -22.13 -2.93
CA ASP A 55 -5.43 -22.07 -4.22
C ASP A 55 -5.45 -20.66 -4.83
N ALA A 56 -6.32 -19.75 -4.33
CA ALA A 56 -6.48 -18.41 -4.88
C ALA A 56 -5.18 -17.60 -5.02
N PRO A 57 -4.24 -17.62 -4.05
CA PRO A 57 -2.90 -17.05 -4.22
C PRO A 57 -2.11 -17.53 -5.44
N ASP A 58 -2.13 -18.83 -5.69
CA ASP A 58 -1.33 -19.46 -6.75
C ASP A 58 -1.97 -19.22 -8.12
N VAL A 59 -3.30 -19.27 -8.20
CA VAL A 59 -4.03 -18.91 -9.42
C VAL A 59 -3.85 -17.42 -9.73
N PHE A 60 -3.92 -16.56 -8.73
CA PHE A 60 -3.68 -15.14 -8.89
C PHE A 60 -2.26 -14.83 -9.38
N ALA A 61 -1.24 -15.52 -8.86
CA ALA A 61 0.14 -15.36 -9.34
C ALA A 61 0.28 -15.70 -10.83
N ARG A 62 -0.45 -16.72 -11.32
CA ARG A 62 -0.52 -17.04 -12.76
C ARG A 62 -1.17 -15.91 -13.56
N VAL A 63 -2.30 -15.38 -13.10
CA VAL A 63 -2.97 -14.23 -13.76
C VAL A 63 -2.02 -13.03 -13.86
N VAL A 64 -1.31 -12.69 -12.78
CA VAL A 64 -0.33 -11.58 -12.76
C VAL A 64 0.77 -11.80 -13.80
N HIS A 65 1.28 -13.03 -13.91
CA HIS A 65 2.31 -13.40 -14.87
C HIS A 65 1.81 -13.34 -16.32
N GLU A 66 0.65 -13.95 -16.61
CA GLU A 66 0.03 -13.97 -17.94
C GLU A 66 -0.29 -12.57 -18.45
N LEU A 67 -0.73 -11.68 -17.56
CA LEU A 67 -1.01 -10.30 -17.89
C LEU A 67 0.26 -9.46 -18.10
N GLY A 68 1.45 -9.97 -17.75
CA GLY A 68 2.69 -9.19 -17.79
C GLY A 68 2.62 -7.97 -16.87
N ILE A 69 2.00 -8.12 -15.70
CA ILE A 69 2.00 -7.06 -14.69
C ILE A 69 3.42 -6.97 -14.12
N GLU A 70 4.06 -5.81 -14.31
CA GLU A 70 5.38 -5.55 -13.76
C GLU A 70 5.27 -5.31 -12.25
N LEU A 71 6.06 -6.06 -11.49
CA LEU A 71 6.15 -5.92 -10.04
C LEU A 71 7.49 -5.26 -9.65
N PRO A 72 7.53 -4.61 -8.48
CA PRO A 72 8.79 -4.23 -7.85
C PRO A 72 9.76 -5.41 -7.77
N ALA A 73 11.06 -5.11 -7.80
CA ALA A 73 12.12 -6.13 -7.87
C ALA A 73 12.11 -7.09 -6.67
N ASP A 74 11.69 -6.61 -5.50
CA ASP A 74 11.57 -7.39 -4.27
C ASP A 74 10.55 -6.77 -3.31
N ALA A 75 10.35 -7.43 -2.17
CA ALA A 75 9.44 -6.98 -1.12
C ALA A 75 9.83 -5.60 -0.53
N THR A 76 11.12 -5.30 -0.46
CA THR A 76 11.62 -4.01 0.05
C THR A 76 11.27 -2.88 -0.91
N ALA A 77 11.46 -3.09 -2.22
CA ALA A 77 11.05 -2.16 -3.26
C ALA A 77 9.53 -1.92 -3.26
N ALA A 78 8.74 -2.98 -3.09
CA ALA A 78 7.28 -2.86 -2.99
C ALA A 78 6.83 -2.05 -1.77
N ARG A 79 7.42 -2.30 -0.59
CA ARG A 79 7.14 -1.53 0.63
C ARG A 79 7.48 -0.05 0.47
N TRP A 80 8.64 0.25 -0.10
CA TRP A 80 9.00 1.63 -0.40
C TRP A 80 8.01 2.26 -1.37
N GLN A 81 7.68 1.61 -2.48
CA GLN A 81 6.70 2.11 -3.45
C GLN A 81 5.36 2.48 -2.76
N LEU A 82 4.75 1.54 -2.02
CA LEU A 82 3.46 1.76 -1.35
C LEU A 82 3.52 2.87 -0.29
N LEU A 83 4.64 2.96 0.44
CA LEU A 83 4.89 4.07 1.35
C LEU A 83 4.93 5.39 0.59
N GLY A 84 5.68 5.48 -0.51
CA GLY A 84 5.76 6.69 -1.34
C GLY A 84 4.42 7.11 -1.91
N GLU A 85 3.63 6.17 -2.38
CA GLU A 85 2.25 6.41 -2.84
C GLU A 85 1.39 6.98 -1.71
N SER A 86 1.46 6.40 -0.50
CA SER A 86 0.74 6.88 0.68
C SER A 86 1.16 8.29 1.10
N LEU A 87 2.47 8.56 1.15
CA LEU A 87 2.99 9.89 1.46
C LEU A 87 2.58 10.91 0.39
N GLY A 88 2.65 10.52 -0.89
CA GLY A 88 2.27 11.36 -2.01
C GLY A 88 0.79 11.72 -1.98
N ALA A 89 -0.08 10.75 -1.68
CA ALA A 89 -1.52 10.98 -1.53
C ALA A 89 -1.81 11.97 -0.40
N MET A 90 -1.13 11.86 0.75
CA MET A 90 -1.26 12.84 1.83
C MET A 90 -0.84 14.26 1.39
N VAL A 91 0.33 14.38 0.75
CA VAL A 91 0.85 15.68 0.31
C VAL A 91 -0.06 16.35 -0.72
N ARG A 92 -0.71 15.57 -1.58
CA ARG A 92 -1.71 16.05 -2.55
C ARG A 92 -3.10 16.32 -1.95
N GLY A 93 -3.32 15.95 -0.68
CA GLY A 93 -4.62 16.09 -0.01
C GLY A 93 -5.65 15.02 -0.40
N GLU A 94 -5.22 13.93 -1.02
CA GLU A 94 -6.06 12.78 -1.40
C GLU A 94 -6.31 11.84 -0.20
N ALA A 95 -5.44 11.90 0.81
CA ALA A 95 -5.56 11.18 2.07
C ALA A 95 -5.28 12.09 3.26
N THR A 96 -5.98 11.88 4.37
CA THR A 96 -5.70 12.61 5.62
C THR A 96 -4.59 11.90 6.39
N PRO A 97 -3.77 12.63 7.17
CA PRO A 97 -2.78 12.03 8.06
C PRO A 97 -3.37 10.90 8.92
N ALA A 98 -4.53 11.13 9.56
CA ALA A 98 -5.18 10.11 10.36
C ALA A 98 -5.47 8.78 9.61
N LYS A 99 -5.84 8.84 8.32
CA LYS A 99 -6.09 7.63 7.51
C LYS A 99 -4.80 6.92 7.07
N SER A 100 -3.69 7.66 6.98
CA SER A 100 -2.41 7.15 6.51
C SER A 100 -1.50 6.64 7.64
N SER A 101 -1.83 6.87 8.92
CA SER A 101 -1.02 6.43 10.06
C SER A 101 -0.77 4.92 10.04
N GLY A 102 -1.82 4.10 9.91
CA GLY A 102 -1.73 2.63 9.91
C GLY A 102 -0.74 2.08 8.88
N PRO A 103 -0.91 2.37 7.58
CA PRO A 103 0.03 1.93 6.53
C PRO A 103 1.46 2.43 6.76
N VAL A 104 1.66 3.68 7.18
CA VAL A 104 3.02 4.22 7.40
C VAL A 104 3.72 3.50 8.55
N VAL A 105 3.03 3.25 9.67
CA VAL A 105 3.57 2.51 10.82
C VAL A 105 3.85 1.05 10.47
N GLU A 106 2.97 0.43 9.69
CA GLU A 106 3.18 -0.93 9.18
C GLU A 106 4.46 -1.02 8.34
N PHE A 107 4.66 -0.11 7.39
CA PHE A 107 5.84 -0.11 6.53
C PHE A 107 7.12 0.28 7.26
N ASP A 108 7.08 1.21 8.21
CA ASP A 108 8.23 1.54 9.05
C ASP A 108 8.78 0.29 9.76
N ARG A 109 7.89 -0.52 10.34
CA ARG A 109 8.26 -1.81 10.94
C ARG A 109 8.79 -2.81 9.91
N LEU A 110 8.12 -2.98 8.77
CA LEU A 110 8.51 -3.93 7.73
C LEU A 110 9.83 -3.56 7.03
N LEU A 111 10.20 -2.29 7.06
CA LEU A 111 11.47 -1.75 6.53
C LEU A 111 12.59 -1.71 7.57
N GLY A 112 12.32 -2.13 8.82
CA GLY A 112 13.32 -2.19 9.88
C GLY A 112 13.63 -0.84 10.53
N TYR A 113 12.62 0.03 10.68
CA TYR A 113 12.73 1.34 11.33
C TYR A 113 13.77 2.28 10.69
N PRO A 114 13.66 2.55 9.37
CA PRO A 114 14.63 3.38 8.68
C PRO A 114 14.67 4.80 9.29
N GLY A 115 15.88 5.30 9.54
CA GLY A 115 16.08 6.58 10.25
C GLY A 115 15.38 7.77 9.58
N VAL A 116 15.19 7.72 8.25
CA VAL A 116 14.49 8.75 7.46
C VAL A 116 13.00 8.88 7.84
N LEU A 117 12.37 7.84 8.37
CA LEU A 117 10.96 7.87 8.78
C LEU A 117 10.77 8.23 10.26
N ARG A 118 11.84 8.29 11.05
CA ARG A 118 11.78 8.43 12.51
C ARG A 118 10.93 9.63 12.95
N GLU A 119 11.21 10.82 12.41
CA GLU A 119 10.45 12.02 12.79
C GLU A 119 9.02 11.98 12.28
N LEU A 120 8.79 11.44 11.08
CA LEU A 120 7.44 11.27 10.53
C LEU A 120 6.58 10.36 11.43
N VAL A 121 7.11 9.19 11.80
CA VAL A 121 6.44 8.22 12.67
C VAL A 121 6.20 8.79 14.07
N ARG A 122 7.13 9.60 14.59
CA ARG A 122 6.95 10.31 15.86
C ARG A 122 5.75 11.26 15.82
N TRP A 123 5.57 12.03 14.75
CA TRP A 123 4.41 12.91 14.63
C TRP A 123 3.10 12.13 14.45
N PHE A 124 3.12 11.00 13.73
CA PHE A 124 1.97 10.10 13.66
C PHE A 124 1.58 9.57 15.04
N ALA A 125 2.53 9.07 15.82
CA ALA A 125 2.27 8.61 17.18
C ALA A 125 1.69 9.72 18.07
N MET A 126 2.15 10.95 17.88
CA MET A 126 1.62 12.11 18.60
C MET A 126 0.20 12.48 18.17
N LEU A 127 -0.12 12.36 16.87
CA LEU A 127 -1.48 12.56 16.35
C LEU A 127 -2.43 11.47 16.87
N ASP A 128 -2.00 10.20 16.87
CA ASP A 128 -2.82 9.07 17.33
C ASP A 128 -3.11 9.12 18.85
N ALA A 129 -2.17 9.69 19.63
CA ALA A 129 -2.33 9.89 21.07
C ALA A 129 -3.03 11.21 21.44
N TRP A 130 -3.35 12.06 20.46
CA TRP A 130 -3.84 13.42 20.70
C TRP A 130 -5.22 13.42 21.35
N ILE A 131 -5.41 14.28 22.35
CA ILE A 131 -6.69 14.53 22.99
C ILE A 131 -7.06 16.02 23.00
N PRO A 132 -8.36 16.39 23.08
CA PRO A 132 -8.80 17.78 23.01
C PRO A 132 -8.21 18.75 24.05
N THR A 133 -7.65 18.23 25.15
CA THR A 133 -7.02 19.02 26.22
C THR A 133 -5.52 19.24 26.02
N ASP A 134 -4.93 18.67 24.97
CA ASP A 134 -3.51 18.85 24.69
C ASP A 134 -3.19 20.28 24.28
N VAL A 135 -2.03 20.77 24.71
CA VAL A 135 -1.55 22.13 24.41
C VAL A 135 -1.24 22.28 22.93
N THR A 136 -0.75 21.21 22.30
CA THR A 136 -0.46 21.19 20.86
C THR A 136 -1.76 21.00 20.09
N PRO A 137 -2.13 21.91 19.16
CA PRO A 137 -3.32 21.71 18.34
C PRO A 137 -3.18 20.50 17.41
N VAL A 138 -4.26 19.75 17.18
CA VAL A 138 -4.28 18.62 16.21
C VAL A 138 -3.80 19.05 14.82
N SER A 139 -4.16 20.26 14.39
CA SER A 139 -3.75 20.84 13.11
C SER A 139 -2.25 21.07 13.01
N PHE A 140 -1.57 21.31 14.14
CA PHE A 140 -0.12 21.41 14.17
C PHE A 140 0.53 20.03 13.94
N CYS A 141 0.00 18.97 14.54
CA CYS A 141 0.44 17.59 14.28
C CYS A 141 0.31 17.24 12.80
N GLU A 142 -0.86 17.53 12.21
CA GLU A 142 -1.12 17.28 10.80
C GLU A 142 -0.17 18.06 9.88
N GLN A 143 0.09 19.33 10.18
CA GLN A 143 1.05 20.15 9.44
C GLN A 143 2.47 19.56 9.49
N GLN A 144 2.90 19.12 10.67
CA GLN A 144 4.22 18.50 10.84
C GLN A 144 4.34 17.17 10.10
N ILE A 145 3.29 16.34 10.11
CA ILE A 145 3.25 15.10 9.30
C ILE A 145 3.40 15.43 7.81
N LEU A 146 2.67 16.41 7.29
CA LEU A 146 2.74 16.81 5.89
C LEU A 146 4.12 17.40 5.54
N GLU A 147 4.73 18.17 6.43
CA GLU A 147 6.07 18.70 6.25
C GLU A 147 7.11 17.57 6.18
N GLN A 148 7.07 16.63 7.12
CA GLN A 148 7.98 15.48 7.11
C GLN A 148 7.75 14.58 5.90
N ALA A 149 6.50 14.32 5.50
CA ALA A 149 6.20 13.56 4.29
C ALA A 149 6.81 14.21 3.03
N ARG A 150 6.75 15.54 2.91
CA ARG A 150 7.41 16.27 1.81
C ARG A 150 8.93 16.12 1.85
N LEU A 151 9.53 16.21 3.03
CA LEU A 151 10.99 16.05 3.19
C LEU A 151 11.44 14.64 2.79
N VAL A 152 10.71 13.60 3.22
CA VAL A 152 10.98 12.21 2.84
C VAL A 152 10.89 12.04 1.32
N LEU A 153 9.83 12.55 0.69
CA LEU A 153 9.62 12.45 -0.76
C LEU A 153 10.60 13.28 -1.60
N ALA A 154 11.15 14.36 -1.05
CA ALA A 154 12.15 15.20 -1.72
C ALA A 154 13.56 14.60 -1.68
N GLY A 155 13.79 13.60 -0.83
CA GLY A 155 15.07 12.90 -0.71
C GLY A 155 15.32 11.85 -1.80
N PRO A 156 16.46 11.14 -1.74
CA PRO A 156 16.74 9.99 -2.60
C PRO A 156 15.68 8.90 -2.43
N TRP A 157 15.26 8.28 -3.54
CA TRP A 157 14.19 7.28 -3.55
C TRP A 157 14.58 6.00 -4.32
N PRO A 158 14.39 4.80 -3.74
CA PRO A 158 14.11 4.56 -2.33
C PRO A 158 15.28 5.05 -1.45
N PRO A 159 15.03 5.47 -0.19
CA PRO A 159 16.10 5.85 0.71
C PRO A 159 17.06 4.69 0.90
N VAL A 160 18.34 4.89 0.58
CA VAL A 160 19.35 3.85 0.76
C VAL A 160 19.52 3.62 2.27
N THR A 161 19.02 2.50 2.76
CA THR A 161 19.27 2.03 4.12
C THR A 161 20.75 1.62 4.20
N ARG A 162 21.61 2.51 4.71
CA ARG A 162 22.90 2.10 5.27
C ARG A 162 22.75 1.78 6.75
#